data_AF-A0A534QDS6-F1
#
_entry.id   AF-A0A534QDS6-F1
#
_cell.length_a   1.000
_cell.length_b   1.000
_cell.length_c   1.000
_cell.angle_alpha   90.00
_cell.angle_beta   90.00
_cell.angle_gamma   90.00
#
_symmetry.space_group_name_H-M   'P 1'
#
loop_
_entity.id
_entity.type
_entity.pdbx_description
1 polymer ?
#
loop_
_entity_poly.entity_id
_entity_poly.type
_entity_poly.pdbx_seq_one_letter_code
_entity_poly.pdbx_strand_id
1 'polypeptide(L)'
;MSRLTAYRALCGAVGALFVVSGLICFAGFFRAQAPGGEMAGPIPLGVGGLYFLAFTGCALVGWGGALLGAARQPHTHRTVGTAAAFALVMMAVYRIAAWLIGDYAFLGNLPRVEAAVLLLFALAFVWLRPPAVSEA
;
A
#
# COMPACT_ATOMS: atom_id res chain seq x y z
N MET A 1 -19.65 15.32 -7.16
CA MET A 1 -19.40 13.85 -7.20
C MET A 1 -20.00 13.24 -5.93
N SER A 2 -20.75 12.15 -6.01
CA SER A 2 -21.35 11.55 -4.80
C SER A 2 -20.27 10.93 -3.88
N ARG A 3 -20.49 10.88 -2.57
CA ARG A 3 -19.56 10.25 -1.60
C ARG A 3 -19.26 8.79 -1.98
N LEU A 4 -20.28 8.08 -2.48
CA LEU A 4 -20.14 6.72 -2.99
C LEU A 4 -19.22 6.65 -4.21
N THR A 5 -19.40 7.53 -5.19
CA THR A 5 -18.54 7.61 -6.37
C THR A 5 -17.09 7.93 -5.97
N ALA A 6 -16.90 8.85 -5.03
CA ALA A 6 -15.57 9.18 -4.48
C ALA A 6 -14.91 7.99 -3.80
N TYR A 7 -15.65 7.22 -3.00
CA TYR A 7 -15.14 6.01 -2.36
C TYR A 7 -14.75 4.94 -3.37
N ARG A 8 -15.56 4.72 -4.41
CA ARG A 8 -15.25 3.78 -5.50
C ARG A 8 -14.00 4.21 -6.26
N ALA A 9 -13.86 5.50 -6.56
CA ALA A 9 -12.67 6.04 -7.20
C ALA A 9 -11.42 5.88 -6.32
N LEU A 10 -11.52 6.14 -5.01
CA LEU A 10 -10.43 5.94 -4.06
C LEU A 10 -9.99 4.47 -4.00
N CYS A 11 -10.94 3.54 -3.84
CA CYS A 11 -10.66 2.10 -3.83
C CYS A 11 -10.04 1.65 -5.15
N GLY A 12 -10.58 2.14 -6.28
CA GLY A 12 -10.08 1.82 -7.61
C GLY A 12 -8.64 2.30 -7.83
N ALA A 13 -8.37 3.56 -7.52
CA ALA A 13 -7.07 4.18 -7.71
C ALA A 13 -6.01 3.57 -6.79
N VAL A 14 -6.29 3.46 -5.48
CA VAL A 14 -5.35 2.87 -4.52
C VAL A 14 -5.16 1.38 -4.78
N GLY A 15 -6.23 0.66 -5.13
CA GLY A 15 -6.14 -0.75 -5.49
C GLY A 15 -5.27 -0.99 -6.73
N ALA A 16 -5.45 -0.19 -7.78
CA ALA A 16 -4.61 -0.23 -8.97
C ALA A 16 -3.15 0.12 -8.64
N LEU A 17 -2.91 1.15 -7.83
CA LEU A 17 -1.58 1.53 -7.37
C LEU A 17 -0.89 0.36 -6.66
N PHE A 18 -1.59 -0.30 -5.72
CA PHE A 18 -1.05 -1.45 -4.99
C PHE A 18 -0.73 -2.62 -5.92
N VAL A 19 -1.60 -2.94 -6.87
CA VAL A 19 -1.32 -3.99 -7.87
C VAL A 19 -0.07 -3.66 -8.67
N VAL A 20 0.03 -2.45 -9.22
CA VAL A 20 1.20 -2.03 -10.01
C VAL A 20 2.47 -2.05 -9.17
N SER A 21 2.45 -1.46 -7.98
CA SER A 21 3.60 -1.48 -7.06
C SER A 21 4.00 -2.90 -6.67
N GLY A 22 3.04 -3.79 -6.44
CA GLY A 22 3.32 -5.19 -6.11
C GLY A 22 3.96 -5.96 -7.27
N LEU A 23 3.48 -5.74 -8.50
CA LEU A 23 4.08 -6.31 -9.72
C LEU A 23 5.50 -5.78 -9.95
N ILE A 24 5.77 -4.50 -9.66
CA ILE A 24 7.12 -3.93 -9.71
C ILE A 24 8.03 -4.62 -8.69
N CYS A 25 7.57 -4.87 -7.47
CA CYS A 25 8.34 -5.59 -6.46
C CYS A 25 8.70 -7.02 -6.93
N PHE A 26 7.74 -7.72 -7.55
CA PHE A 26 7.98 -9.03 -8.16
C PHE A 26 9.01 -8.98 -9.29
N ALA A 27 8.85 -8.04 -10.22
CA ALA A 27 9.79 -7.85 -11.32
C ALA A 27 11.21 -7.56 -10.80
N GLY A 28 11.32 -6.74 -9.75
CA GLY A 28 12.58 -6.47 -9.06
C GLY A 28 13.21 -7.73 -8.45
N PHE A 29 12.41 -8.54 -7.75
CA PHE A 29 12.88 -9.81 -7.18
C PHE A 29 13.40 -10.78 -8.27
N PHE A 30 12.61 -11.01 -9.33
CA PHE A 30 13.02 -11.91 -10.41
C PHE A 30 14.25 -11.40 -11.17
N ARG A 31 14.36 -10.07 -11.36
CA ARG A 31 15.55 -9.45 -11.95
C ARG A 31 16.80 -9.70 -11.09
N ALA A 32 16.69 -9.61 -9.76
CA ALA A 32 17.80 -9.87 -8.86
C ALA A 32 18.21 -11.36 -8.81
N GLN A 33 17.26 -12.28 -9.06
CA GLN A 33 17.50 -13.73 -9.09
C GLN A 33 17.94 -14.25 -10.47
N ALA A 34 17.84 -13.44 -11.53
CA ALA A 34 18.22 -13.85 -12.87
C ALA A 34 19.74 -14.10 -12.97
N PRO A 35 20.21 -14.98 -13.87
CA PRO A 35 21.65 -15.15 -14.11
C PRO A 35 22.30 -13.82 -14.48
N GLY A 36 23.32 -13.40 -13.72
CA GLY A 36 23.97 -12.09 -13.90
C GLY A 36 23.17 -10.90 -13.35
N GLY A 37 22.10 -11.14 -12.60
CA GLY A 37 21.31 -10.11 -11.93
C GLY A 37 22.11 -9.38 -10.86
N GLU A 38 22.08 -8.05 -10.89
CA GLU A 38 22.69 -7.22 -9.86
C GLU A 38 21.83 -7.27 -8.59
N MET A 39 22.37 -7.88 -7.52
CA MET A 39 21.77 -7.76 -6.18
C MET A 39 21.94 -6.35 -5.58
N ALA A 40 22.86 -5.56 -6.12
CA ALA A 40 23.12 -4.17 -5.74
C ALA A 40 22.18 -3.22 -6.50
N GLY A 41 20.88 -3.30 -6.22
CA GLY A 41 19.98 -2.21 -6.57
C GLY A 41 20.35 -0.91 -5.83
N PRO A 42 19.71 0.23 -6.14
CA PRO A 42 19.96 1.50 -5.44
C PRO A 42 19.66 1.45 -3.93
N ILE A 43 18.98 0.40 -3.47
CA ILE A 43 18.79 0.09 -2.05
C ILE A 43 19.61 -1.17 -1.75
N PRO A 44 20.56 -1.13 -0.79
CA PRO A 44 21.41 -2.27 -0.45
C PRO A 44 20.61 -3.34 0.31
N LEU A 45 19.85 -4.16 -0.42
CA LEU A 45 19.08 -5.25 0.15
C LEU A 45 19.94 -6.50 0.26
N GLY A 46 20.03 -7.08 1.46
CA GLY A 46 20.54 -8.44 1.64
C GLY A 46 19.55 -9.49 1.13
N VAL A 47 19.95 -10.77 1.15
CA VAL A 47 19.11 -11.91 0.69
C VAL A 47 17.74 -11.92 1.38
N GLY A 48 17.70 -11.69 2.70
CA GLY A 48 16.45 -11.57 3.45
C GLY A 48 15.56 -10.42 2.94
N GLY A 49 16.16 -9.28 2.61
CA GLY A 49 15.46 -8.12 2.06
C GLY A 49 14.79 -8.41 0.72
N LEU A 50 15.41 -9.21 -0.15
CA LEU A 50 14.82 -9.63 -1.42
C LEU A 50 13.59 -10.53 -1.22
N TYR A 51 13.60 -11.44 -0.23
CA TYR A 51 12.42 -12.23 0.11
C TYR A 51 11.29 -11.36 0.67
N PHE A 52 11.61 -10.40 1.54
CA PHE A 52 10.62 -9.44 2.04
C PHE A 52 10.05 -8.55 0.92
N LEU A 53 10.86 -8.20 -0.09
CA LEU A 53 10.40 -7.49 -1.27
C LEU A 53 9.36 -8.31 -2.06
N ALA A 54 9.64 -9.58 -2.32
CA ALA A 54 8.70 -10.48 -3.01
C ALA A 54 7.41 -10.68 -2.19
N PHE A 55 7.55 -10.92 -0.88
CA PHE A 55 6.41 -11.05 0.04
C PHE A 55 5.54 -9.79 0.05
N THR A 56 6.18 -8.62 0.13
CA THR A 56 5.49 -7.33 0.04
C THR A 56 4.75 -7.20 -1.30
N GLY A 57 5.37 -7.66 -2.39
CA GLY A 57 4.75 -7.75 -3.70
C GLY A 57 3.46 -8.58 -3.69
N CYS A 58 3.50 -9.80 -3.14
CA CYS A 58 2.31 -10.65 -2.97
C CYS A 58 1.20 -9.94 -2.18
N ALA A 59 1.57 -9.36 -1.04
CA ALA A 59 0.64 -8.68 -0.15
C ALA A 59 -0.03 -7.50 -0.85
N LEU A 60 0.74 -6.67 -1.58
CA LEU A 60 0.22 -5.52 -2.32
C LEU A 60 -0.72 -5.94 -3.46
N VAL A 61 -0.38 -6.96 -4.24
CA VAL A 61 -1.27 -7.45 -5.32
C VAL A 61 -2.58 -8.00 -4.72
N GLY A 62 -2.49 -8.82 -3.67
CA GLY A 62 -3.67 -9.37 -3.01
C GLY A 62 -4.57 -8.28 -2.42
N TRP A 63 -3.99 -7.32 -1.70
CA TRP A 63 -4.75 -6.22 -1.10
C TRP A 63 -5.33 -5.27 -2.15
N GLY A 64 -4.56 -5.01 -3.22
CA GLY A 64 -5.02 -4.20 -4.34
C GLY A 64 -6.20 -4.85 -5.07
N GLY A 65 -6.17 -6.16 -5.28
CA GLY A 65 -7.30 -6.93 -5.80
C GLY A 65 -8.55 -6.81 -4.93
N ALA A 66 -8.41 -6.90 -3.60
CA ALA A 66 -9.51 -6.72 -2.67
C ALA A 66 -10.11 -5.31 -2.75
N LEU A 67 -9.28 -4.27 -2.87
CA LEU A 67 -9.73 -2.88 -3.05
C LEU A 67 -10.43 -2.66 -4.40
N LEU A 68 -9.94 -3.26 -5.49
CA LEU A 68 -10.61 -3.22 -6.79
C LEU A 68 -11.99 -3.92 -6.73
N GLY A 69 -12.10 -5.02 -5.98
CA GLY A 69 -13.39 -5.66 -5.68
C GLY A 69 -14.32 -4.73 -4.89
N ALA A 70 -13.81 -4.08 -3.84
CA ALA A 70 -14.57 -3.11 -3.05
C ALA A 70 -15.00 -1.88 -3.86
N ALA A 71 -14.24 -1.47 -4.89
CA ALA A 71 -14.64 -0.41 -5.81
C ALA A 71 -15.88 -0.79 -6.64
N ARG A 72 -16.06 -2.09 -6.95
CA ARG A 72 -17.23 -2.58 -7.70
C ARG A 72 -18.46 -2.70 -6.80
N GLN A 73 -18.32 -3.23 -5.59
CA GLN A 73 -19.42 -3.43 -4.63
C GLN A 73 -19.07 -2.87 -3.23
N PRO A 74 -19.13 -1.54 -3.05
CA PRO A 74 -18.62 -0.87 -1.84
C PRO A 74 -19.43 -1.14 -0.57
N HIS A 75 -20.71 -1.53 -0.67
CA HIS A 75 -21.54 -1.82 0.50
C HIS A 75 -21.26 -3.21 1.09
N THR A 76 -20.95 -4.20 0.26
CA THR A 76 -20.65 -5.59 0.65
C THR A 76 -19.25 -5.73 1.27
N HIS A 77 -18.32 -4.84 0.90
CA HIS A 77 -16.90 -4.95 1.25
C HIS A 77 -16.40 -3.80 2.14
N ARG A 78 -17.24 -3.28 3.04
CA ARG A 78 -16.92 -2.10 3.89
C ARG A 78 -15.76 -2.34 4.87
N THR A 79 -15.50 -3.59 5.22
CA THR A 79 -14.38 -3.98 6.09
C THR A 79 -13.03 -3.80 5.38
N VAL A 80 -12.97 -4.00 4.05
CA VAL A 80 -11.74 -3.86 3.27
C VAL A 80 -11.18 -2.44 3.36
N GLY A 81 -12.02 -1.42 3.22
CA GLY A 81 -11.58 -0.03 3.36
C GLY A 81 -11.11 0.32 4.77
N THR A 82 -11.72 -0.28 5.79
CA THR A 82 -11.31 -0.08 7.19
C THR A 82 -9.96 -0.74 7.47
N ALA A 83 -9.77 -1.97 6.98
CA ALA A 83 -8.52 -2.69 7.10
C ALA A 83 -7.39 -2.00 6.30
N ALA A 84 -7.70 -1.46 5.11
CA ALA A 84 -6.77 -0.65 4.34
C ALA A 84 -6.36 0.62 5.08
N ALA A 85 -7.31 1.35 5.69
CA ALA A 85 -6.99 2.52 6.51
C ALA A 85 -6.06 2.17 7.67
N PHE A 86 -6.34 1.07 8.39
CA PHE A 86 -5.47 0.60 9.47
C PHE A 86 -4.06 0.24 8.98
N ALA A 87 -3.96 -0.53 7.87
CA ALA A 87 -2.67 -0.90 7.30
C ALA A 87 -1.85 0.33 6.87
N LEU A 88 -2.50 1.33 6.25
CA LEU A 88 -1.86 2.59 5.87
C LEU A 88 -1.34 3.37 7.09
N VAL A 89 -2.11 3.40 8.18
CA VAL A 89 -1.65 3.99 9.46
C VAL A 89 -0.44 3.24 10.00
N MET A 90 -0.48 1.91 10.03
CA MET A 90 0.66 1.11 10.50
C MET A 90 1.92 1.32 9.64
N MET A 91 1.76 1.41 8.31
CA MET A 91 2.86 1.75 7.41
C MET A 91 3.41 3.15 7.71
N ALA A 92 2.54 4.14 7.94
CA ALA A 92 2.98 5.50 8.29
C ALA A 92 3.74 5.55 9.61
N VAL A 93 3.27 4.84 10.64
CA VAL A 93 3.96 4.72 11.94
C VAL A 93 5.35 4.11 11.74
N TYR A 94 5.46 3.02 10.96
CA TYR A 94 6.75 2.42 10.64
C TYR A 94 7.69 3.41 9.94
N ARG A 95 7.20 4.18 8.95
CA ARG A 95 8.02 5.17 8.22
C ARG A 95 8.53 6.29 9.14
N ILE A 96 7.71 6.78 10.05
CA ILE A 96 8.13 7.79 11.03
C ILE A 96 9.13 7.21 12.03
N ALA A 97 8.90 5.98 12.52
CA ALA A 97 9.83 5.32 13.42
C ALA A 97 11.21 5.11 12.76
N ALA A 98 11.24 4.61 11.53
CA ALA A 98 12.48 4.44 10.75
C ALA A 98 13.24 5.77 10.61
N TRP A 99 12.53 6.84 10.25
CA TRP A 99 13.12 8.18 10.15
C TRP A 99 13.68 8.69 11.49
N LEU A 100 12.95 8.52 12.59
CA LEU A 100 13.38 8.97 13.93
C LEU A 100 14.61 8.21 14.43
N ILE A 101 14.72 6.93 14.09
CA ILE A 101 15.89 6.10 14.43
C ILE A 101 17.11 6.47 13.55
N GLY A 102 16.88 7.13 12.42
CA GLY A 102 17.91 7.42 11.43
C GLY A 102 18.19 6.24 10.49
N ASP A 103 17.36 5.19 10.56
CA ASP A 103 17.36 4.15 9.53
C ASP A 103 16.97 4.82 8.21
N TYR A 104 17.78 4.63 7.17
CA TYR A 104 17.68 5.35 5.90
C TYR A 104 18.00 6.87 5.94
N ALA A 105 18.96 7.32 6.75
CA ALA A 105 19.38 8.74 6.78
C ALA A 105 19.69 9.33 5.38
N PHE A 106 20.19 8.51 4.44
CA PHE A 106 20.45 8.89 3.05
C PHE A 106 19.19 9.31 2.26
N LEU A 107 17.99 8.93 2.71
CA LEU A 107 16.71 9.33 2.12
C LEU A 107 16.19 10.69 2.65
N GLY A 108 16.89 11.29 3.63
CA GLY A 108 16.53 12.59 4.19
C GLY A 108 15.10 12.63 4.75
N ASN A 109 14.25 13.51 4.22
CA ASN A 109 12.87 13.67 4.67
C ASN A 109 11.85 12.77 3.95
N LEU A 110 12.28 11.92 3.02
CA LEU A 110 11.36 11.11 2.22
C LEU A 110 10.41 10.24 3.07
N PRO A 111 10.86 9.51 4.11
CA PRO A 111 9.94 8.67 4.90
C PRO A 111 8.86 9.49 5.63
N ARG A 112 9.14 10.75 5.99
CA ARG A 112 8.13 11.67 6.57
C ARG A 112 7.07 12.05 5.55
N VAL A 113 7.47 12.32 4.32
CA VAL A 113 6.55 12.62 3.22
C VAL A 113 5.69 11.41 2.90
N GLU A 114 6.29 10.22 2.81
CA GLU A 114 5.56 8.96 2.62
C GLU A 114 4.54 8.74 3.74
N ALA A 115 4.93 8.93 5.00
CA ALA A 115 4.02 8.80 6.14
C ALA A 115 2.83 9.78 6.03
N ALA A 116 3.07 11.04 5.68
CA ALA A 116 2.00 12.02 5.50
C ALA A 116 1.03 11.60 4.39
N VAL A 117 1.53 11.14 3.25
CA VAL A 117 0.71 10.65 2.13
C VAL A 117 -0.12 9.43 2.54
N LEU A 118 0.47 8.46 3.25
CA LEU A 118 -0.22 7.28 3.76
C LEU A 118 -1.36 7.66 4.73
N LEU A 119 -1.11 8.61 5.64
CA LEU A 119 -2.13 9.11 6.58
C LEU A 119 -3.26 9.85 5.87
N LEU A 120 -2.96 10.63 4.81
CA LEU A 120 -3.99 11.28 3.99
C LEU A 120 -4.90 10.25 3.29
N PHE A 121 -4.33 9.17 2.75
CA PHE A 121 -5.13 8.08 2.19
C PHE A 121 -5.95 7.36 3.26
N ALA A 122 -5.37 7.07 4.43
CA ALA A 122 -6.10 6.46 5.54
C ALA A 122 -7.30 7.31 5.97
N LEU A 123 -7.08 8.62 6.12
CA LEU A 123 -8.13 9.59 6.43
C LEU A 123 -9.21 9.60 5.34
N ALA A 124 -8.81 9.58 4.06
CA ALA A 124 -9.75 9.52 2.94
C ALA A 124 -10.62 8.25 2.98
N PHE A 125 -10.06 7.08 3.33
CA PHE A 125 -10.83 5.84 3.49
C PHE A 125 -11.83 5.92 4.65
N VAL A 126 -11.43 6.49 5.78
CA VAL A 126 -12.33 6.70 6.94
C VAL A 126 -13.43 7.70 6.59
N TRP A 127 -13.06 8.82 5.95
CA TRP A 127 -13.96 9.91 5.61
C TRP A 127 -14.96 9.54 4.52
N LEU A 128 -14.56 8.77 3.51
CA LEU A 128 -15.44 8.40 2.40
C LEU A 128 -16.18 7.09 2.62
N ARG A 129 -15.98 6.41 3.76
CA ARG A 129 -16.63 5.14 4.10
C ARG A 129 -18.16 5.22 3.85
N PRO A 130 -18.75 4.33 3.04
CA PRO A 130 -20.20 4.28 2.83
C PRO A 130 -20.90 4.01 4.16
N PRO A 131 -22.13 4.49 4.42
CA PRO A 131 -22.92 4.16 5.60
C PRO A 131 -23.37 2.69 5.60
N ALA A 132 -23.79 2.19 6.77
CA ALA A 132 -24.32 0.83 6.87
C ALA A 132 -25.67 0.80 6.18
N VAL A 133 -25.89 -0.23 5.35
CA VAL A 133 -27.25 -0.54 4.93
C VAL A 133 -27.90 -1.09 6.19
N SER A 134 -28.82 -0.36 6.83
CA SER A 134 -29.67 -0.97 7.83
C SER A 134 -30.57 -1.95 7.08
N GLU A 135 -30.50 -3.22 7.43
CA GLU A 135 -31.59 -4.13 7.08
C GLU A 135 -32.83 -3.57 7.80
N ALA A 136 -33.78 -3.06 7.02
CA ALA A 136 -35.09 -2.61 7.47
C ALA A 136 -36.10 -3.74 7.22
#